data_AF-A0AA35TN68-F1
#
_entry.id   AF-A0AA35TN68-F1
#
_cell.length_a   1.000
_cell.length_b   1.000
_cell.length_c   1.000
_cell.angle_alpha   90.00
_cell.angle_beta   90.00
_cell.angle_gamma   90.00
#
_symmetry.space_group_name_H-M   'P 1'
#
loop_
_entity.id
_entity.type
_entity.pdbx_description
1 polymer ?
#
loop_
_entity_poly.entity_id
_entity_poly.type
_entity_poly.pdbx_seq_one_letter_code
_entity_poly.pdbx_strand_id
1 'polypeptide(L)'
;MADEPVEISALNANVSFITDTVSGNLQWFANSLVEKNFITRRVAQGVLATPQLAPDRQAGQLLDSVFTKIRTSDTRQRQWFDAFVDIFSRDGAYQDLVRRLKKGVGSKTNEGPTDNPASYKPRITPADFADFPSPELIDLLELVGMDLRAQWKDVGTKLGIPQPDLEAYDEDYRGNSLRCITKVFNTWHDGITSEYSWRQLAKTMCSPIVNKGGLLPALHDELKKKYM
;
A
#
# COMPACT_ATOMS: atom_id res chain seq x y z
N MET A 1 -8.68 29.58 -24.86
CA MET A 1 -8.35 28.84 -23.62
C MET A 1 -8.26 27.38 -24.03
N ALA A 2 -7.08 26.78 -23.99
CA ALA A 2 -6.96 25.35 -24.28
C ALA A 2 -7.56 24.59 -23.09
N ASP A 3 -8.54 23.72 -23.35
CA ASP A 3 -9.10 22.85 -22.32
C ASP A 3 -7.97 22.03 -21.70
N GLU A 4 -7.94 21.96 -20.36
CA GLU A 4 -6.98 21.14 -19.65
C GLU A 4 -7.21 19.66 -20.02
N PRO A 5 -6.15 18.89 -20.34
CA PRO A 5 -6.30 17.47 -20.65
C PRO A 5 -7.02 16.73 -19.52
N VAL A 6 -7.98 15.87 -19.87
CA VAL A 6 -8.83 15.16 -18.91
C VAL A 6 -7.97 14.33 -17.94
N GLU A 7 -6.84 13.79 -18.40
CA GLU A 7 -5.82 13.11 -17.60
C GLU A 7 -5.26 14.00 -16.48
N ILE A 8 -4.94 15.25 -16.81
CA ILE A 8 -4.39 16.22 -15.87
C ILE A 8 -5.47 16.66 -14.88
N SER A 9 -6.70 16.90 -15.35
CA SER A 9 -7.82 17.24 -14.47
C SER A 9 -8.16 16.10 -13.51
N ALA A 10 -8.07 14.84 -13.95
CA ALA A 10 -8.25 13.67 -13.08
C ALA A 10 -7.15 13.55 -12.02
N LEU A 11 -5.90 13.86 -12.36
CA LEU A 11 -4.80 13.89 -11.40
C LEU A 11 -4.95 15.04 -10.40
N ASN A 12 -5.28 16.25 -10.87
CA ASN A 12 -5.52 17.42 -10.03
C ASN A 12 -6.63 17.15 -9.00
N ALA A 13 -7.73 16.55 -9.44
CA ALA A 13 -8.85 16.20 -8.55
C ALA A 13 -8.49 15.18 -7.46
N ASN A 14 -7.39 14.44 -7.61
CA ASN A 14 -6.96 13.41 -6.67
C ASN A 14 -5.58 13.70 -6.04
N VAL A 15 -5.00 14.88 -6.26
CA VAL A 15 -3.60 15.18 -5.87
C VAL A 15 -3.36 15.00 -4.37
N SER A 16 -4.27 15.49 -3.52
CA SER A 16 -4.17 15.34 -2.06
C SER A 16 -4.17 13.86 -1.67
N PHE A 17 -5.09 13.08 -2.24
CA PHE A 17 -5.20 11.65 -1.93
C PHE A 17 -3.95 10.87 -2.39
N ILE A 18 -3.42 11.19 -3.58
CA ILE A 18 -2.19 10.56 -4.08
C ILE A 18 -1.02 10.92 -3.16
N THR A 19 -0.89 12.20 -2.79
CA THR A 19 0.17 12.70 -1.90
C THR A 19 0.15 11.99 -0.55
N ASP A 20 -1.03 11.89 0.08
CA ASP A 20 -1.20 11.17 1.34
C ASP A 20 -0.84 9.68 1.20
N THR A 21 -1.25 9.07 0.08
CA THR A 21 -0.97 7.65 -0.20
C THR A 21 0.53 7.37 -0.35
N VAL A 22 1.27 8.22 -1.06
CA VAL A 22 2.68 7.96 -1.40
C VAL A 22 3.66 8.54 -0.38
N SER A 23 3.26 9.54 0.42
CA SER A 23 4.10 10.13 1.47
C SER A 23 4.50 9.11 2.55
N GLY A 24 3.69 8.08 2.78
CA GLY A 24 4.02 6.96 3.67
C GLY A 24 5.09 6.00 3.14
N ASN A 25 5.40 6.03 1.84
CA ASN A 25 6.44 5.21 1.22
C ASN A 25 7.08 5.90 0.00
N LEU A 26 7.75 7.03 0.28
CA LEU A 26 8.38 7.87 -0.75
C LEU A 26 9.47 7.14 -1.54
N GLN A 27 10.21 6.24 -0.89
CA GLN A 27 11.30 5.50 -1.53
C GLN A 27 10.74 4.57 -2.61
N TRP A 28 9.67 3.82 -2.31
CA TRP A 28 8.99 2.98 -3.30
C TRP A 28 8.42 3.81 -4.44
N PHE A 29 7.76 4.93 -4.11
CA PHE A 29 7.13 5.77 -5.13
C PHE A 29 8.18 6.37 -6.08
N ALA A 30 9.27 6.93 -5.55
CA ALA A 30 10.35 7.47 -6.35
C ALA A 30 11.01 6.41 -7.25
N ASN A 31 11.23 5.20 -6.73
CA ASN A 31 11.76 4.08 -7.52
C ASN A 31 10.79 3.69 -8.66
N SER A 32 9.50 3.61 -8.37
CA SER A 32 8.47 3.29 -9.37
C SER A 32 8.40 4.34 -10.47
N LEU A 33 8.56 5.62 -10.13
CA LEU A 33 8.63 6.71 -11.12
C LEU A 33 9.88 6.62 -11.99
N VAL A 34 11.01 6.17 -11.44
CA VAL A 34 12.25 5.91 -12.21
C VAL A 34 12.05 4.74 -13.17
N GLU A 35 11.49 3.62 -12.68
CA GLU A 35 11.22 2.43 -13.50
C GLU A 35 10.27 2.72 -14.66
N LYS A 36 9.27 3.57 -14.43
CA LYS A 36 8.32 4.01 -15.45
C LYS A 36 8.83 5.18 -16.29
N ASN A 37 10.06 5.66 -16.08
CA ASN A 37 10.68 6.76 -16.84
C ASN A 37 9.98 8.13 -16.72
N PHE A 38 9.29 8.38 -15.60
CA PHE A 38 8.79 9.72 -15.28
C PHE A 38 9.91 10.66 -14.87
N ILE A 39 10.87 10.16 -14.09
CA ILE A 39 12.01 10.91 -13.57
C ILE A 39 13.31 10.11 -13.70
N THR A 40 14.45 10.78 -13.61
CA THR A 40 15.74 10.11 -13.53
C THR A 40 16.07 9.74 -12.09
N ARG A 41 16.94 8.74 -11.90
CA ARG A 41 17.45 8.36 -10.56
C ARG A 41 18.07 9.55 -9.82
N ARG A 42 18.73 10.47 -10.53
CA ARG A 42 19.31 11.68 -9.96
C ARG A 42 18.25 12.63 -9.40
N VAL A 43 17.13 12.79 -10.11
CA VAL A 43 16.00 13.62 -9.64
C VAL A 43 15.33 12.98 -8.42
N ALA A 44 15.09 11.67 -8.46
CA ALA A 44 14.55 10.92 -7.31
C ALA A 44 15.42 11.10 -6.05
N GLN A 45 16.73 10.89 -6.17
CA GLN A 45 17.66 11.06 -5.05
C GLN A 45 17.72 12.50 -4.55
N GLY A 46 17.68 13.49 -5.45
CA GLY A 46 17.67 14.90 -5.07
C GLY A 46 16.47 15.29 -4.22
N VAL A 47 15.26 14.84 -4.60
CA VAL A 47 14.04 15.12 -3.85
C VAL A 47 14.06 14.42 -2.48
N LEU A 48 14.44 13.13 -2.44
CA LEU A 48 14.48 12.34 -1.21
C LEU A 48 15.56 12.81 -0.23
N ALA A 49 16.70 13.31 -0.73
CA ALA A 49 17.81 13.79 0.10
C ALA A 49 17.63 15.24 0.57
N THR A 50 16.49 15.89 0.30
CA THR A 50 16.26 17.27 0.73
C THR A 50 15.99 17.32 2.24
N PRO A 51 16.94 17.81 3.08
CA PRO A 51 16.94 17.53 4.52
C PRO A 51 15.85 18.25 5.34
N GLN A 52 15.07 19.14 4.70
CA GLN A 52 14.11 20.03 5.38
C GLN A 52 12.69 19.92 4.81
N LEU A 53 12.47 19.08 3.79
CA LEU A 53 11.16 18.94 3.17
C LEU A 53 10.38 17.82 3.87
N ALA A 54 9.19 18.15 4.36
CA ALA A 54 8.28 17.14 4.92
C ALA A 54 7.86 16.11 3.84
N PRO A 55 7.52 14.87 4.22
CA PRO A 55 7.26 13.80 3.25
C PRO A 55 6.14 14.08 2.23
N ASP A 56 5.11 14.81 2.65
CA ASP A 56 4.03 15.32 1.80
C ASP A 56 4.55 16.30 0.74
N ARG A 57 5.48 17.18 1.11
CA ARG A 57 6.13 18.11 0.18
C ARG A 57 7.05 17.39 -0.80
N GLN A 58 7.75 16.35 -0.35
CA GLN A 58 8.58 15.52 -1.23
C GLN A 58 7.72 14.73 -2.23
N ALA A 59 6.61 14.16 -1.77
CA ALA A 59 5.59 13.52 -2.61
C ALA A 59 5.05 14.50 -3.67
N GLY A 60 4.72 15.74 -3.25
CA GLY A 60 4.30 16.80 -4.14
C GLY A 60 5.30 17.10 -5.26
N GLN A 61 6.60 17.24 -4.93
CA GLN A 61 7.65 17.47 -5.94
C GLN A 61 7.81 16.30 -6.94
N LEU A 62 7.68 15.07 -6.46
CA LEU A 62 7.67 13.89 -7.33
C LEU A 62 6.44 13.88 -8.24
N LEU A 63 5.27 14.25 -7.72
CA LEU A 63 4.03 14.36 -8.49
C LEU A 63 4.10 15.47 -9.53
N ASP A 64 4.67 16.63 -9.22
CA ASP A 64 4.87 17.72 -10.18
C ASP A 64 5.65 17.26 -11.42
N SER A 65 6.60 16.34 -11.23
CA SER A 65 7.34 15.73 -12.34
C SER A 65 6.44 14.85 -13.21
N VAL A 66 5.49 14.13 -12.61
CA VAL A 66 4.47 13.36 -13.33
C VAL A 66 3.54 14.28 -14.12
N PHE A 67 3.00 15.32 -13.48
CA PHE A 67 2.15 16.31 -14.13
C PHE A 67 2.86 16.96 -15.32
N THR A 68 4.11 17.36 -15.13
CA THR A 68 4.92 17.96 -16.19
C THR A 68 5.12 16.98 -17.35
N LYS A 69 5.44 15.72 -17.06
CA LYS A 69 5.65 14.69 -18.07
C LYS A 69 4.39 14.43 -18.90
N ILE A 70 3.23 14.33 -18.24
CA ILE A 70 1.95 14.11 -18.92
C ILE A 70 1.61 15.36 -19.74
N ARG A 71 1.63 16.55 -19.14
CA ARG A 71 1.26 17.81 -19.80
C ARG A 71 2.12 18.10 -21.05
N THR A 72 3.42 17.83 -20.99
CA THR A 72 4.36 18.11 -22.11
C THR A 72 4.33 17.05 -23.21
N SER A 73 3.71 15.90 -22.99
CA SER A 73 3.72 14.77 -23.93
C SER A 73 2.47 14.75 -24.80
N ASP A 74 2.11 15.85 -25.46
CA ASP A 74 0.84 16.11 -26.17
C ASP A 74 0.16 14.89 -26.85
N THR A 75 0.90 14.04 -27.57
CA THR A 75 0.35 12.85 -28.26
C THR A 75 0.38 11.55 -27.45
N ARG A 76 1.02 11.56 -26.28
CA ARG A 76 1.22 10.42 -25.38
C ARG A 76 0.69 10.66 -23.97
N GLN A 77 -0.10 11.70 -23.74
CA GLN A 77 -0.65 12.05 -22.42
C GLN A 77 -1.37 10.85 -21.79
N ARG A 78 -2.21 10.18 -22.59
CA ARG A 78 -2.93 8.99 -22.17
C ARG A 78 -2.00 7.82 -21.80
N GLN A 79 -0.98 7.57 -22.61
CA GLN A 79 0.00 6.50 -22.36
C GLN A 79 0.76 6.75 -21.05
N TRP A 80 1.16 8.00 -20.80
CA TRP A 80 1.82 8.37 -19.55
C TRP A 80 0.86 8.30 -18.36
N PHE A 81 -0.38 8.73 -18.52
CA PHE A 81 -1.39 8.58 -17.47
C PHE A 81 -1.61 7.10 -17.13
N ASP A 82 -1.78 6.23 -18.13
CA ASP A 82 -1.96 4.79 -17.90
C ASP A 82 -0.71 4.16 -17.27
N ALA A 83 0.50 4.58 -17.67
CA ALA A 83 1.75 4.14 -17.05
C ALA A 83 1.87 4.59 -15.58
N PHE A 84 1.36 5.77 -15.25
CA PHE A 84 1.29 6.28 -13.87
C PHE A 84 0.27 5.48 -13.06
N VAL A 85 -0.92 5.21 -13.61
CA VAL A 85 -1.94 4.37 -12.97
C VAL A 85 -1.44 2.93 -12.78
N ASP A 86 -0.61 2.40 -13.67
CA ASP A 86 -0.02 1.06 -13.56
C ASP A 86 0.91 0.90 -12.34
N ILE A 87 1.53 1.99 -11.86
CA ILE A 87 2.33 1.97 -10.62
C ILE A 87 1.49 1.47 -9.45
N PHE A 88 0.22 1.89 -9.41
CA PHE A 88 -0.73 1.57 -8.35
C PHE A 88 -1.53 0.30 -8.65
N SER A 89 -1.65 -0.10 -9.93
CA SER A 89 -2.54 -1.18 -10.36
C SER A 89 -2.07 -2.58 -9.95
N ARG A 90 -0.77 -2.73 -9.63
CA ARG A 90 -0.18 -4.02 -9.21
C ARG A 90 -0.52 -4.41 -7.78
N ASP A 91 -0.96 -3.46 -6.97
CA ASP A 91 -1.29 -3.67 -5.58
C ASP A 91 -2.80 -3.50 -5.34
N GLY A 92 -3.41 -4.46 -4.66
CA GLY A 92 -4.82 -4.39 -4.26
C GLY A 92 -5.12 -3.19 -3.35
N ALA A 93 -4.12 -2.68 -2.63
CA ALA A 93 -4.25 -1.56 -1.71
C ALA A 93 -4.61 -0.23 -2.40
N TYR A 94 -4.20 -0.03 -3.65
CA TYR A 94 -4.41 1.23 -4.37
C TYR A 94 -5.60 1.18 -5.35
N GLN A 95 -6.43 0.13 -5.31
CA GLN A 95 -7.55 -0.05 -6.25
C GLN A 95 -8.59 1.08 -6.16
N ASP A 96 -8.79 1.67 -4.98
CA ASP A 96 -9.69 2.83 -4.85
C ASP A 96 -9.10 4.09 -5.50
N LEU A 97 -7.77 4.28 -5.46
CA LEU A 97 -7.08 5.33 -6.19
C LEU A 97 -7.15 5.09 -7.70
N VAL A 98 -6.84 3.88 -8.15
CA VAL A 98 -6.91 3.48 -9.56
C VAL A 98 -8.32 3.71 -10.11
N ARG A 99 -9.36 3.35 -9.36
CA ARG A 99 -10.75 3.57 -9.76
C ARG A 99 -11.08 5.07 -9.88
N ARG A 100 -10.66 5.89 -8.91
CA ARG A 100 -10.89 7.35 -8.94
C ARG A 100 -10.20 8.00 -10.13
N LEU A 101 -8.95 7.62 -10.40
CA LEU A 101 -8.17 8.11 -11.53
C LEU A 101 -8.82 7.70 -12.87
N LYS A 102 -9.18 6.42 -13.05
CA LYS A 102 -9.81 5.95 -14.29
C LYS A 102 -11.21 6.53 -14.53
N LYS A 103 -12.00 6.73 -13.48
CA LYS A 103 -13.32 7.38 -13.54
C LYS A 103 -13.20 8.84 -13.97
N GLY A 104 -12.16 9.55 -13.51
CA GLY A 104 -11.90 10.94 -13.87
C GLY A 104 -11.61 11.17 -15.35
N VAL A 105 -10.98 10.20 -16.03
CA VAL A 105 -10.62 10.30 -17.47
C VAL A 105 -11.67 9.67 -18.40
N GLY A 106 -12.87 9.37 -17.88
CA GLY A 106 -13.95 8.78 -18.68
C GLY A 106 -13.53 7.48 -19.38
N SER A 107 -12.53 6.76 -18.84
CA SER A 107 -12.07 5.52 -19.42
C SER A 107 -13.22 4.53 -19.34
N LYS A 108 -13.91 4.31 -20.46
CA LYS A 108 -14.71 3.12 -20.69
C LYS A 108 -13.75 1.95 -20.52
N THR A 109 -13.73 1.36 -19.33
CA THR A 109 -13.38 -0.04 -19.21
C THR A 109 -14.18 -0.74 -20.31
N ASN A 110 -13.53 -1.57 -21.13
CA ASN A 110 -14.24 -2.53 -21.96
C ASN A 110 -14.98 -3.47 -21.01
N GLU A 111 -16.11 -3.00 -20.49
CA GLU A 111 -17.21 -3.80 -20.02
C GLU A 111 -17.81 -4.38 -21.30
N GLY A 112 -17.38 -5.60 -21.64
CA GLY A 112 -18.19 -6.45 -22.49
C GLY A 112 -19.54 -6.65 -21.80
N PRO A 113 -20.66 -6.62 -22.52
CA PRO A 113 -21.98 -6.71 -21.93
C PRO A 113 -22.24 -8.16 -21.53
N THR A 114 -22.29 -8.42 -20.24
CA THR A 114 -23.26 -9.34 -19.65
C THR A 114 -23.21 -9.21 -18.13
N ASP A 115 -24.32 -8.76 -17.56
CA ASP A 115 -24.76 -9.18 -16.24
C ASP A 115 -24.59 -10.69 -16.13
N ASN A 116 -23.52 -11.12 -15.46
CA ASN A 116 -23.42 -12.47 -14.96
C ASN A 116 -23.18 -12.36 -13.44
N PRO A 117 -24.19 -12.64 -12.60
CA PRO A 117 -24.11 -12.48 -11.14
C PRO A 117 -23.16 -13.48 -10.45
N ALA A 118 -22.29 -14.17 -11.19
CA ALA A 118 -21.47 -15.28 -10.70
C ALA A 118 -19.96 -14.97 -10.54
N SER A 119 -19.48 -13.73 -10.71
CA SER A 119 -18.04 -13.41 -10.56
C SER A 119 -17.73 -12.18 -9.68
N TYR A 120 -18.54 -11.94 -8.65
CA TYR A 120 -18.04 -11.18 -7.51
C TYR A 120 -17.09 -12.09 -6.71
N LYS A 121 -15.77 -11.98 -6.91
CA LYS A 121 -14.86 -12.36 -5.81
C LYS A 121 -15.14 -11.36 -4.69
N PRO A 122 -15.61 -11.80 -3.50
CA PRO A 122 -15.86 -10.89 -2.40
C PRO A 122 -14.58 -10.11 -2.10
N ARG A 123 -14.67 -8.78 -2.04
CA ARG A 123 -13.55 -7.95 -1.57
C ARG A 123 -13.40 -8.25 -0.09
N ILE A 124 -12.54 -9.20 0.27
CA ILE A 124 -12.23 -9.52 1.66
C ILE A 124 -11.69 -8.26 2.33
N THR A 125 -12.34 -7.85 3.40
CA THR A 125 -12.03 -6.71 4.24
C THR A 125 -11.64 -7.20 5.64
N PRO A 126 -11.05 -6.35 6.50
CA PRO A 126 -10.80 -6.73 7.89
C PRO A 126 -12.06 -7.15 8.67
N ALA A 127 -13.26 -6.73 8.24
CA ALA A 127 -14.51 -7.13 8.89
C ALA A 127 -14.84 -8.61 8.66
N ASP A 128 -14.43 -9.19 7.54
CA ASP A 128 -14.65 -10.60 7.19
C ASP A 128 -13.83 -11.57 8.06
N PHE A 129 -12.94 -11.04 8.90
CA PHE A 129 -12.15 -11.82 9.87
C PHE A 129 -12.73 -11.83 11.28
N ALA A 130 -13.89 -11.20 11.51
CA ALA A 130 -14.49 -11.07 12.84
C ALA A 130 -14.94 -12.40 13.43
N ASP A 131 -15.28 -13.37 12.58
CA ASP A 131 -15.83 -14.66 13.00
C ASP A 131 -14.76 -15.75 13.21
N PHE A 132 -13.49 -15.47 12.90
CA PHE A 132 -12.40 -16.41 13.17
C PHE A 132 -12.00 -16.38 14.65
N PRO A 133 -11.60 -17.54 15.22
CA PRO A 133 -11.05 -17.57 16.58
C PRO A 133 -9.77 -16.73 16.66
N SER A 134 -9.37 -16.38 17.89
CA SER A 134 -8.10 -15.69 18.10
C SER A 134 -6.94 -16.46 17.45
N PRO A 135 -5.99 -15.75 16.81
CA PRO A 135 -4.85 -16.37 16.15
C PRO A 135 -4.00 -17.18 17.13
N GLU A 136 -3.50 -18.33 16.72
CA GLU A 136 -2.37 -18.95 17.42
C GLU A 136 -1.06 -18.35 16.90
N LEU A 137 -0.03 -18.28 17.75
CA LEU A 137 1.27 -17.76 17.34
C LEU A 137 1.86 -18.53 16.15
N ILE A 138 1.66 -19.85 16.11
CA ILE A 138 2.14 -20.69 15.00
C ILE A 138 1.48 -20.30 13.68
N ASP A 139 0.18 -20.01 13.70
CA ASP A 139 -0.59 -19.59 12.52
C ASP A 139 -0.16 -18.21 12.03
N LEU A 140 0.14 -17.29 12.94
CA LEU A 140 0.69 -15.98 12.56
C LEU A 140 2.01 -16.15 11.80
N LEU A 141 2.87 -17.05 12.25
CA LEU A 141 4.18 -17.26 11.61
C LEU A 141 4.06 -17.99 10.26
N GLU A 142 3.24 -19.03 10.20
CA GLU A 142 3.05 -19.85 9.00
C GLU A 142 2.30 -19.10 7.89
N LEU A 143 1.22 -18.40 8.25
CA LEU A 143 0.32 -17.80 7.25
C LEU A 143 0.75 -16.40 6.81
N VAL A 144 1.41 -15.61 7.67
CA VAL A 144 1.77 -14.22 7.35
C VAL A 144 3.17 -13.79 7.78
N GLY A 145 3.84 -14.55 8.66
CA GLY A 145 5.13 -14.16 9.22
C GLY A 145 6.21 -13.97 8.16
N MET A 146 6.23 -14.83 7.14
CA MET A 146 7.17 -14.73 6.03
C MET A 146 6.95 -13.47 5.19
N ASP A 147 5.70 -13.07 4.95
CA ASP A 147 5.37 -11.90 4.14
C ASP A 147 5.53 -10.57 4.88
N LEU A 148 5.40 -10.61 6.21
CA LEU A 148 5.46 -9.44 7.09
C LEU A 148 6.85 -9.20 7.67
N ARG A 149 7.77 -10.18 7.64
CA ARG A 149 9.10 -10.06 8.25
C ARG A 149 9.87 -8.82 7.81
N ALA A 150 9.77 -8.39 6.56
CA ALA A 150 10.52 -7.24 6.07
C ALA A 150 10.02 -5.90 6.66
N GLN A 151 8.77 -5.85 7.12
CA GLN A 151 8.09 -4.66 7.63
C GLN A 151 7.69 -4.84 9.10
N TRP A 152 8.43 -5.67 9.83
CA TRP A 152 8.08 -6.06 11.20
C TRP A 152 7.99 -4.87 12.16
N LYS A 153 8.79 -3.81 11.95
CA LYS A 153 8.72 -2.58 12.74
C LYS A 153 7.39 -1.85 12.49
N ASP A 154 6.99 -1.69 11.23
CA ASP A 154 5.72 -1.05 10.87
C ASP A 154 4.51 -1.84 11.39
N VAL A 155 4.59 -3.16 11.32
CA VAL A 155 3.58 -4.08 11.89
C VAL A 155 3.52 -3.89 13.40
N GLY A 156 4.66 -3.93 14.10
CA GLY A 156 4.74 -3.74 15.55
C GLY A 156 4.16 -2.40 16.00
N THR A 157 4.53 -1.31 15.32
CA THR A 157 4.01 0.03 15.59
C THR A 157 2.49 0.08 15.43
N LYS A 158 1.93 -0.56 14.40
CA LYS A 158 0.47 -0.60 14.17
C LYS A 158 -0.28 -1.50 15.15
N LEU A 159 0.40 -2.51 15.70
CA LEU A 159 -0.10 -3.32 16.81
C LEU A 159 0.09 -2.62 18.17
N GLY A 160 0.61 -1.39 18.17
CA GLY A 160 0.75 -0.53 19.34
C GLY A 160 2.01 -0.79 20.17
N ILE A 161 2.97 -1.56 19.66
CA ILE A 161 4.25 -1.80 20.34
C ILE A 161 5.08 -0.50 20.32
N PRO A 162 5.57 -0.03 21.49
CA PRO A 162 6.41 1.16 21.56
C PRO A 162 7.68 1.06 20.70
N GLN A 163 8.05 2.16 20.05
CA GLN A 163 9.27 2.26 19.24
C GLN A 163 10.55 1.82 20.00
N PRO A 164 10.75 2.15 21.30
CA PRO A 164 11.92 1.66 22.05
C PRO A 164 11.99 0.13 22.14
N ASP A 165 10.84 -0.54 22.27
CA ASP A 165 10.81 -2.01 22.32
C ASP A 165 11.14 -2.61 20.95
N LEU A 166 10.67 -1.98 19.87
CA LEU A 166 11.02 -2.39 18.51
C LEU A 166 12.50 -2.17 18.23
N GLU A 167 13.13 -1.13 18.75
CA GLU A 167 14.58 -0.94 18.62
C GLU A 167 15.34 -2.01 19.40
N ALA A 168 14.92 -2.32 20.63
CA ALA A 168 15.50 -3.40 21.42
C ALA A 168 15.43 -4.77 20.71
N TYR A 169 14.32 -5.08 20.02
CA TYR A 169 14.21 -6.34 19.27
C TYR A 169 15.23 -6.42 18.12
N ASP A 170 15.50 -5.30 17.44
CA ASP A 170 16.45 -5.24 16.35
C ASP A 170 17.88 -5.49 16.84
N GLU A 171 18.21 -4.96 18.02
CA GLU A 171 19.49 -5.17 18.70
C GLU A 171 19.65 -6.61 19.20
N ASP A 172 18.65 -7.13 19.91
CA ASP A 172 18.64 -8.49 20.49
C ASP A 172 18.79 -9.58 19.42
N TYR A 173 18.15 -9.38 18.27
CA TYR A 173 18.14 -10.34 17.18
C TYR A 173 19.08 -9.97 16.02
N ARG A 174 19.88 -8.91 16.16
CA ARG A 174 20.89 -8.45 15.19
C ARG A 174 20.35 -8.34 13.76
N GLY A 175 19.17 -7.74 13.60
CA GLY A 175 18.52 -7.59 12.30
C GLY A 175 17.93 -8.87 11.70
N ASN A 176 17.83 -9.97 12.45
CA ASN A 176 17.11 -11.17 12.00
C ASN A 176 15.59 -10.90 11.98
N SER A 177 15.12 -10.39 10.85
CA SER A 177 13.73 -10.00 10.60
C SER A 177 12.69 -11.08 10.95
N LEU A 178 13.00 -12.37 10.77
CA LEU A 178 12.10 -13.46 11.16
C LEU A 178 11.95 -13.55 12.68
N ARG A 179 13.06 -13.46 13.42
CA ARG A 179 13.00 -13.42 14.89
C ARG A 179 12.33 -12.15 15.42
N CYS A 180 12.55 -11.02 14.75
CA CYS A 180 11.91 -9.76 15.12
C CYS A 180 10.39 -9.82 14.93
N ILE A 181 9.88 -10.32 13.79
CA ILE A 181 8.42 -10.48 13.61
C ILE A 181 7.84 -11.52 14.57
N THR A 182 8.56 -12.61 14.86
CA THR A 182 8.16 -13.55 15.91
C THR A 182 8.02 -12.85 17.26
N LYS A 183 8.96 -11.98 17.63
CA LYS A 183 8.89 -11.24 18.90
C LYS A 183 7.73 -10.25 18.92
N VAL A 184 7.48 -9.55 17.81
CA VAL A 184 6.30 -8.67 17.65
C VAL A 184 5.00 -9.42 17.90
N PHE A 185 4.82 -10.60 17.30
CA PHE A 185 3.61 -11.40 17.51
C PHE A 185 3.48 -11.93 18.94
N ASN A 186 4.59 -12.33 19.59
CA ASN A 186 4.57 -12.71 21.00
C ASN A 186 4.16 -11.53 21.90
N THR A 187 4.77 -10.36 21.72
CA THR A 187 4.44 -9.16 22.52
C THR A 187 2.99 -8.73 22.31
N TRP A 188 2.47 -8.84 21.09
CA TRP A 188 1.07 -8.56 20.80
C TRP A 188 0.13 -9.59 21.45
N HIS A 189 0.48 -10.88 21.43
CA HIS A 189 -0.24 -11.95 22.12
C HIS A 189 -0.31 -11.72 23.64
N ASP A 190 0.80 -11.29 24.24
CA ASP A 190 0.93 -11.11 25.70
C ASP A 190 0.21 -9.85 26.22
N GLY A 191 -0.43 -9.07 25.35
CA GLY A 191 -1.60 -8.27 25.71
C GLY A 191 -1.35 -6.87 26.27
N ILE A 192 -0.34 -6.14 25.80
CA ILE A 192 -0.06 -4.78 26.30
C ILE A 192 -0.73 -3.67 25.46
N THR A 193 -1.07 -3.91 24.18
CA THR A 193 -1.15 -2.80 23.22
C THR A 193 -2.40 -2.74 22.32
N SER A 194 -2.95 -3.87 21.84
CA SER A 194 -4.13 -3.87 20.96
C SER A 194 -4.89 -5.21 20.97
N GLU A 195 -6.14 -5.21 20.47
CA GLU A 195 -6.98 -6.41 20.36
C GLU A 195 -6.25 -7.55 19.65
N TYR A 196 -6.14 -8.71 20.29
CA TYR A 196 -5.46 -9.88 19.74
C TYR A 196 -6.41 -10.72 18.87
N SER A 197 -6.58 -10.30 17.61
CA SER A 197 -7.49 -10.94 16.66
C SER A 197 -7.00 -10.86 15.20
N TRP A 198 -7.44 -11.81 14.36
CA TRP A 198 -7.19 -11.77 12.91
C TRP A 198 -7.71 -10.49 12.25
N ARG A 199 -8.84 -9.97 12.75
CA ARG A 199 -9.39 -8.68 12.33
C ARG A 199 -8.43 -7.52 12.57
N GLN A 200 -7.81 -7.46 13.74
CA GLN A 200 -6.85 -6.40 14.04
C GLN A 200 -5.59 -6.53 13.18
N LEU A 201 -5.09 -7.75 12.97
CA LEU A 201 -3.98 -7.99 12.05
C LEU A 201 -4.33 -7.59 10.60
N ALA A 202 -5.53 -7.92 10.13
CA ALA A 202 -6.01 -7.53 8.81
C ALA A 202 -6.08 -6.00 8.64
N LYS A 203 -6.53 -5.27 9.68
CA LYS A 203 -6.47 -3.79 9.70
C LYS A 203 -5.04 -3.29 9.60
N THR A 204 -4.12 -3.89 10.36
CA THR A 204 -2.68 -3.56 10.32
C THR A 204 -2.12 -3.77 8.93
N MET A 205 -2.40 -4.89 8.28
CA MET A 205 -1.94 -5.19 6.91
C MET A 205 -2.53 -4.23 5.87
N CYS A 206 -3.76 -3.76 6.06
CA CYS A 206 -4.36 -2.73 5.22
C CYS A 206 -3.83 -1.30 5.48
N SER A 207 -3.01 -1.09 6.51
CA SER A 207 -2.46 0.23 6.79
C SER A 207 -1.55 0.69 5.64
N PRO A 208 -1.56 1.99 5.25
CA PRO A 208 -0.70 2.51 4.18
C PRO A 208 0.80 2.24 4.39
N ILE A 209 1.23 2.09 5.65
CA ILE A 209 2.63 1.87 6.02
C ILE A 209 3.02 0.40 5.82
N VAL A 210 2.16 -0.54 6.26
CA VAL A 210 2.40 -1.98 6.10
C VAL A 210 2.11 -2.41 4.67
N ASN A 211 1.03 -1.93 4.07
CA ASN A 211 0.68 -2.14 2.66
C ASN A 211 0.73 -3.62 2.21
N LYS A 212 0.05 -4.48 2.97
CA LYS A 212 -0.06 -5.94 2.73
C LYS A 212 -1.50 -6.41 2.60
N GLY A 213 -2.43 -5.49 2.34
CA GLY A 213 -3.85 -5.81 2.15
C GLY A 213 -4.15 -6.79 1.01
N GLY A 214 -3.25 -6.90 0.02
CA GLY A 214 -3.36 -7.89 -1.05
C GLY A 214 -3.29 -9.35 -0.59
N LEU A 215 -2.79 -9.62 0.63
CA LEU A 215 -2.71 -10.96 1.20
C LEU A 215 -4.02 -11.40 1.88
N LEU A 216 -4.96 -10.48 2.14
CA LEU A 216 -6.18 -10.79 2.88
C LEU A 216 -7.03 -11.90 2.23
N PRO A 217 -7.22 -11.95 0.90
CA PRO A 217 -8.01 -13.04 0.31
C PRO A 217 -7.40 -14.42 0.55
N ALA A 218 -6.08 -14.56 0.36
CA ALA A 218 -5.38 -15.82 0.58
C ALA A 218 -5.40 -16.23 2.06
N LEU A 219 -5.14 -15.27 2.96
CA LEU A 219 -5.23 -15.49 4.40
C LEU A 219 -6.63 -15.95 4.81
N HIS A 220 -7.67 -15.26 4.35
CA HIS A 220 -9.05 -15.60 4.67
C HIS A 220 -9.45 -16.98 4.16
N ASP A 221 -9.02 -17.37 2.95
CA ASP A 221 -9.27 -18.71 2.41
C ASP A 221 -8.57 -19.80 3.23
N GLU A 222 -7.33 -19.58 3.68
CA GLU A 222 -6.62 -20.53 4.54
C GLU A 222 -7.25 -20.63 5.94
N LEU A 223 -7.66 -19.51 6.54
CA LEU A 223 -8.36 -19.50 7.82
C LEU A 223 -9.71 -20.22 7.74
N LYS A 224 -10.45 -20.06 6.64
CA LYS A 224 -11.68 -20.83 6.40
C LYS A 224 -11.39 -22.33 6.38
N LYS A 225 -10.41 -22.80 5.62
CA LYS A 225 -10.07 -24.22 5.57
C LYS A 225 -9.68 -24.80 6.93
N LYS A 226 -9.05 -23.99 7.79
CA LYS A 226 -8.56 -24.43 9.09
C LYS A 226 -9.65 -24.45 10.18
N TYR A 227 -10.56 -23.48 10.17
CA TYR A 227 -11.50 -23.26 11.28
C TYR A 227 -12.99 -23.48 10.92
N MET A 228 -13.34 -23.70 9.66
CA MET A 228 -14.70 -23.95 9.18
C MET A 228 -14.78 -25.26 8.37
#